data_AF-A0A0K8TIJ9-F1
#
_entry.id   AF-A0A0K8TIJ9-F1
#
_cell.length_a   1.000
_cell.length_b   1.000
_cell.length_c   1.000
_cell.angle_alpha   90.00
_cell.angle_beta   90.00
_cell.angle_gamma   90.00
#
_symmetry.space_group_name_H-M   'P 1'
#
loop_
_entity.id
_entity.type
_entity.pdbx_description
1 polymer ?
#
loop_
_entity_poly.entity_id
_entity_poly.type
_entity_poly.pdbx_seq_one_letter_code
_entity_poly.pdbx_strand_id
1 'polypeptide(L)'
;MSRKNRKTRLGRVMLKRKVEEIVGEAESNESQEPQRPLPTVNSDEPVPKKTKWINRQRVLVFAARGTTQRDRHLMNDLKTVMPHSRAENKISRREHLQVINELCEMKNCNKSLFFEGRKKLDLYLWMSNIPHGPSAKFLVENVSTMQELRMTGNCLKGSRPLLSFDESFEKEPHYSVLKELFIQVFGVPYHHPKSQPFVDRVITFSVLDNRIWFRHYQILKEDGALAEIGPRFIFNPIKIFSGSFGGATIWDNPHYVTPSVWRRKMAEAAGTKYINRKQQKFNYLTSRPKTSYPSIPADDIFEGDALEKAAAITGQELPEEYKTKQPEAIKAIAPVLKIGKKKRGGKKFKKSKAKAKKA
;
A
#
# COMPACT_ATOMS: atom_id res chain seq x y z
N MET A 1 -4.87 -63.49 32.73
CA MET A 1 -5.89 -62.78 33.53
C MET A 1 -5.76 -61.28 33.33
N SER A 2 -6.89 -60.65 32.98
CA SER A 2 -7.06 -59.28 32.49
C SER A 2 -6.77 -58.18 33.54
N ARG A 3 -6.10 -57.09 33.15
CA ARG A 3 -6.09 -55.80 33.87
C ARG A 3 -6.81 -54.74 33.05
N LYS A 4 -8.14 -54.81 32.99
CA LYS A 4 -9.01 -53.69 32.62
C LYS A 4 -10.08 -53.58 33.69
N ASN A 5 -9.99 -52.55 34.52
CA ASN A 5 -11.10 -51.83 35.18
C ASN A 5 -10.55 -50.94 36.30
N ARG A 6 -10.18 -49.70 35.97
CA ARG A 6 -10.01 -48.62 36.96
C ARG A 6 -11.22 -47.69 36.83
N LYS A 7 -12.02 -47.56 37.89
CA LYS A 7 -13.23 -46.74 37.92
C LYS A 7 -12.84 -45.25 37.95
N THR A 8 -13.39 -44.45 37.04
CA THR A 8 -13.37 -42.98 37.09
C THR A 8 -14.53 -42.47 37.96
N ARG A 9 -14.32 -41.30 38.58
CA ARG A 9 -15.13 -40.71 39.68
C ARG A 9 -16.47 -40.07 39.25
N LEU A 10 -16.98 -40.41 38.06
CA LEU A 10 -18.28 -39.96 37.57
C LEU A 10 -19.08 -41.21 37.18
N GLY A 11 -20.03 -41.59 38.04
CA GLY A 11 -20.85 -42.79 37.93
C GLY A 11 -21.82 -42.75 36.74
N ARG A 12 -21.30 -42.94 35.52
CA ARG A 12 -22.11 -43.27 34.34
C ARG A 12 -21.57 -44.54 33.72
N VAL A 13 -22.31 -45.64 33.90
CA VAL A 13 -22.09 -46.91 33.23
C VAL A 13 -22.58 -46.77 31.79
N MET A 14 -21.69 -46.87 30.80
CA MET A 14 -22.11 -47.02 29.40
C MET A 14 -22.65 -48.44 29.20
N LEU A 15 -23.98 -48.56 29.15
CA LEU A 15 -24.67 -49.76 28.68
C LEU A 15 -24.33 -49.99 27.21
N LYS A 16 -23.70 -51.13 26.93
CA LYS A 16 -23.48 -51.65 25.57
C LYS A 16 -24.85 -51.97 24.98
N ARG A 17 -25.30 -51.21 23.98
CA ARG A 17 -26.48 -51.55 23.18
C ARG A 17 -26.24 -52.87 22.47
N LYS A 18 -27.16 -53.82 22.67
CA LYS A 18 -27.28 -55.10 21.98
C LYS A 18 -27.89 -54.80 20.60
N VAL A 19 -27.24 -55.24 19.53
CA VAL A 19 -27.80 -55.20 18.17
C VAL A 19 -28.67 -56.45 18.04
N GLU A 20 -29.95 -56.26 17.74
CA GLU A 20 -30.88 -57.34 17.39
C GLU A 20 -30.79 -57.57 15.88
N GLU A 21 -30.64 -58.83 15.48
CA GLU A 21 -30.69 -59.26 14.08
C GLU A 21 -32.14 -59.19 13.59
N ILE A 22 -32.39 -58.33 12.59
CA ILE A 22 -33.66 -58.27 11.88
C ILE A 22 -33.52 -59.12 10.61
N VAL A 23 -34.30 -60.20 10.57
CA VAL A 23 -34.52 -61.08 9.42
C VAL A 23 -35.29 -60.29 8.36
N GLY A 24 -34.78 -60.27 7.13
CA GLY A 24 -35.40 -59.56 6.01
C GLY A 24 -36.43 -60.43 5.27
N GLU A 25 -37.51 -59.78 4.82
CA GLU A 25 -38.29 -60.17 3.65
C GLU A 25 -38.37 -58.97 2.68
N ALA A 26 -38.33 -59.30 1.39
CA ALA A 26 -38.01 -58.43 0.27
C ALA A 26 -39.19 -57.59 -0.25
N GLU A 27 -38.91 -56.44 -0.88
CA GLU A 27 -39.50 -56.06 -2.18
C GLU A 27 -38.85 -54.81 -2.84
N SER A 28 -38.44 -55.02 -4.11
CA SER A 28 -38.36 -54.18 -5.32
C SER A 28 -37.82 -52.73 -5.38
N ASN A 29 -36.86 -52.58 -6.31
CA ASN A 29 -36.61 -51.50 -7.30
C ASN A 29 -36.07 -50.12 -6.88
N GLU A 30 -34.80 -49.85 -7.22
CA GLU A 30 -34.42 -48.84 -8.24
C GLU A 30 -32.93 -48.95 -8.59
N SER A 31 -32.62 -48.80 -9.88
CA SER A 31 -31.30 -48.92 -10.50
C SER A 31 -30.29 -47.87 -10.04
N GLN A 32 -29.20 -48.29 -9.38
CA GLN A 32 -28.00 -47.50 -9.12
C GLN A 32 -26.77 -48.16 -9.76
N GLU A 33 -25.97 -47.37 -10.46
CA GLU A 33 -24.67 -47.77 -11.01
C GLU A 33 -23.77 -48.36 -9.91
N PRO A 34 -22.96 -49.40 -10.19
CA PRO A 34 -22.12 -50.02 -9.17
C PRO A 34 -21.02 -49.07 -8.72
N GLN A 35 -21.19 -48.45 -7.55
CA GLN A 35 -20.09 -47.81 -6.82
C GLN A 35 -19.03 -48.87 -6.52
N ARG A 36 -17.90 -48.80 -7.22
CA ARG A 36 -16.74 -49.65 -6.94
C ARG A 36 -16.32 -49.39 -5.49
N PRO A 37 -16.17 -50.43 -4.64
CA PRO A 37 -15.69 -50.24 -3.28
C PRO A 37 -14.29 -49.62 -3.33
N LEU A 38 -14.03 -48.64 -2.46
CA LEU A 38 -12.69 -48.13 -2.22
C LEU A 38 -11.77 -49.31 -1.91
N PRO A 39 -10.57 -49.39 -2.52
CA PRO A 39 -9.67 -50.51 -2.29
C PRO A 39 -9.39 -50.64 -0.80
N THR A 40 -9.62 -51.83 -0.26
CA THR A 40 -9.26 -52.23 1.09
C THR A 40 -7.74 -52.13 1.23
N VAL A 41 -7.27 -51.06 1.88
CA VAL A 41 -5.85 -50.90 2.19
C VAL A 41 -5.51 -51.92 3.28
N ASN A 42 -4.66 -52.89 2.94
CA ASN A 42 -4.09 -53.80 3.93
C ASN A 42 -3.26 -52.99 4.93
N SER A 43 -3.59 -53.10 6.22
CA SER A 43 -2.95 -52.35 7.32
C SER A 43 -1.43 -52.58 7.42
N ASP A 44 -0.93 -53.68 6.86
CA ASP A 44 0.47 -54.12 6.91
C ASP A 44 1.33 -53.66 5.72
N GLU A 45 0.76 -52.96 4.74
CA GLU A 45 1.59 -52.33 3.70
C GLU A 45 2.35 -51.13 4.30
N PRO A 46 3.70 -51.12 4.24
CA PRO A 46 4.45 -49.96 4.70
C PRO A 46 4.01 -48.76 3.87
N VAL A 47 3.39 -47.77 4.53
CA VAL A 47 2.93 -46.52 3.90
C VAL A 47 4.01 -46.05 2.95
N PRO A 48 3.73 -45.89 1.64
CA PRO A 48 4.75 -45.48 0.69
C PRO A 48 5.36 -44.18 1.22
N LYS A 49 6.66 -44.21 1.56
CA LYS A 49 7.40 -43.03 2.01
C LYS A 49 7.39 -42.06 0.85
N LYS A 50 6.39 -41.17 0.81
CA LYS A 50 6.16 -40.26 -0.30
C LYS A 50 7.45 -39.53 -0.63
N THR A 51 7.98 -39.87 -1.80
CA THR A 51 9.33 -39.54 -2.21
C THR A 51 9.40 -38.07 -2.62
N LYS A 52 10.36 -37.39 -1.99
CA LYS A 52 11.04 -36.14 -2.36
C LYS A 52 10.14 -34.91 -2.52
N TRP A 53 10.34 -33.98 -1.60
CA TRP A 53 10.19 -32.53 -1.83
C TRP A 53 10.88 -32.13 -3.15
N ILE A 54 10.10 -32.08 -4.24
CA ILE A 54 10.57 -31.84 -5.63
C ILE A 54 10.88 -30.35 -5.80
N ASN A 55 9.92 -29.49 -5.47
CA ASN A 55 10.05 -28.05 -5.63
C ASN A 55 10.70 -27.40 -4.39
N ARG A 56 12.03 -27.32 -4.35
CA ARG A 56 12.76 -26.81 -3.18
C ARG A 56 12.82 -25.29 -3.09
N GLN A 57 11.67 -24.63 -3.04
CA GLN A 57 11.62 -23.18 -2.87
C GLN A 57 11.87 -22.80 -1.41
N ARG A 58 12.69 -21.76 -1.24
CA ARG A 58 13.00 -21.14 0.03
C ARG A 58 13.05 -19.64 -0.18
N VAL A 59 12.36 -18.90 0.69
CA VAL A 59 12.23 -17.45 0.59
C VAL A 59 12.98 -16.80 1.75
N LEU A 60 13.97 -15.96 1.46
CA LEU A 60 14.62 -15.14 2.48
C LEU A 60 13.73 -13.93 2.80
N VAL A 61 13.37 -13.73 4.06
CA VAL A 61 12.52 -12.62 4.50
C VAL A 61 13.25 -11.78 5.53
N PHE A 62 13.60 -10.55 5.14
CA PHE A 62 14.36 -9.63 5.99
C PHE A 62 14.13 -8.17 5.62
N ALA A 63 14.67 -7.26 6.42
CA ALA A 63 14.39 -5.84 6.31
C ALA A 63 15.65 -5.00 6.44
N ALA A 64 15.62 -3.80 5.87
CA ALA A 64 16.60 -2.77 6.13
C ALA A 64 16.50 -2.25 7.57
N ARG A 65 17.59 -1.70 8.10
CA ARG A 65 17.53 -0.96 9.36
C ARG A 65 16.52 0.18 9.29
N GLY A 66 15.82 0.43 10.40
CA GLY A 66 14.88 1.53 10.59
C GLY A 66 13.49 1.35 9.94
N THR A 67 13.02 0.10 9.80
CA THR A 67 11.59 -0.22 9.65
C THR A 67 10.77 0.19 10.88
N THR A 68 9.49 0.49 10.68
CA THR A 68 8.58 0.83 11.78
C THR A 68 8.19 -0.41 12.60
N GLN A 69 7.44 -0.21 13.69
CA GLN A 69 6.87 -1.34 14.44
C GLN A 69 5.87 -2.12 13.58
N ARG A 70 4.95 -1.43 12.91
CA ARG A 70 3.94 -2.06 12.04
C ARG A 70 4.59 -2.93 10.96
N ASP A 71 5.63 -2.43 10.30
CA ASP A 71 6.34 -3.20 9.26
C ASP A 71 7.04 -4.45 9.82
N ARG A 72 7.50 -4.40 11.08
CA ARG A 72 8.09 -5.58 11.75
C ARG A 72 7.04 -6.65 12.01
N HIS A 73 5.85 -6.25 12.45
CA HIS A 73 4.73 -7.18 12.62
C HIS A 73 4.34 -7.78 11.26
N LEU A 74 4.17 -6.98 10.21
CA LEU A 74 3.91 -7.48 8.85
C LEU A 74 4.97 -8.50 8.38
N MET A 75 6.25 -8.21 8.59
CA MET A 75 7.34 -9.12 8.24
C MET A 75 7.25 -10.45 9.01
N ASN A 76 6.89 -10.41 10.29
CA ASN A 76 6.72 -11.60 11.13
C ASN A 76 5.46 -12.38 10.76
N ASP A 77 4.38 -11.70 10.38
CA ASP A 77 3.15 -12.29 9.89
C ASP A 77 3.44 -13.07 8.61
N LEU A 78 4.16 -12.48 7.65
CA LEU A 78 4.57 -13.16 6.42
C LEU A 78 5.49 -14.37 6.67
N LYS A 79 6.38 -14.29 7.66
CA LYS A 79 7.19 -15.46 8.09
C LYS A 79 6.32 -16.58 8.67
N THR A 80 5.24 -16.21 9.35
CA THR A 80 4.28 -17.17 9.93
C THR A 80 3.40 -17.78 8.84
N VAL A 81 3.02 -16.99 7.83
CA VAL A 81 2.29 -17.46 6.66
C VAL A 81 3.14 -18.44 5.86
N MET A 82 4.41 -18.14 5.58
CA MET A 82 5.24 -18.98 4.71
C MET A 82 6.16 -19.93 5.52
N PRO A 83 5.88 -21.24 5.59
CA PRO A 83 6.71 -22.20 6.32
C PRO A 83 8.10 -22.40 5.69
N HIS A 84 8.24 -22.14 4.38
CA HIS A 84 9.50 -22.16 3.64
C HIS A 84 10.29 -20.84 3.73
N SER A 85 9.82 -19.89 4.55
CA SER A 85 10.56 -18.66 4.82
C SER A 85 11.76 -18.89 5.75
N ARG A 86 12.84 -18.16 5.49
CA ARG A 86 14.02 -18.06 6.35
C ARG A 86 14.18 -16.62 6.80
N ALA A 87 14.46 -16.43 8.08
CA ALA A 87 14.72 -15.10 8.63
C ALA A 87 16.22 -14.77 8.51
N GLU A 88 16.53 -13.53 8.18
CA GLU A 88 17.88 -12.98 8.23
C GLU A 88 17.93 -11.72 9.11
N ASN A 89 19.15 -11.37 9.54
CA ASN A 89 19.40 -10.12 10.24
C ASN A 89 19.13 -8.90 9.35
N LYS A 90 18.92 -7.74 9.97
CA LYS A 90 18.62 -6.52 9.23
C LYS A 90 19.87 -5.96 8.56
N ILE A 91 19.79 -5.75 7.25
CA ILE A 91 20.86 -5.16 6.44
C ILE A 91 21.02 -3.66 6.73
N SER A 92 22.24 -3.14 6.61
CA SER A 92 22.50 -1.70 6.69
C SER A 92 21.95 -0.98 5.46
N ARG A 93 21.48 0.26 5.62
CA ARG A 93 20.93 1.05 4.51
C ARG A 93 21.98 1.51 3.49
N ARG A 94 23.27 1.47 3.86
CA ARG A 94 24.38 1.95 3.02
C ARG A 94 24.95 0.87 2.12
N GLU A 95 24.61 -0.38 2.35
CA GLU A 95 25.12 -1.51 1.59
C GLU A 95 24.45 -1.59 0.22
N HIS A 96 25.18 -2.14 -0.76
CA HIS A 96 24.65 -2.39 -2.10
C HIS A 96 23.61 -3.51 -2.07
N LEU A 97 22.56 -3.39 -2.88
CA LEU A 97 21.49 -4.39 -2.93
C LEU A 97 21.96 -5.75 -3.50
N GLN A 98 23.11 -5.80 -4.18
CA GLN A 98 23.72 -7.04 -4.68
C GLN A 98 24.18 -7.97 -3.55
N VAL A 99 24.51 -7.42 -2.37
CA VAL A 99 24.86 -8.21 -1.17
C VAL A 99 23.73 -9.16 -0.77
N ILE A 100 22.48 -8.85 -1.14
CA ILE A 100 21.33 -9.71 -0.88
C ILE A 100 21.44 -11.04 -1.62
N ASN A 101 22.04 -11.06 -2.81
CA ASN A 101 22.24 -12.30 -3.57
C ASN A 101 23.20 -13.24 -2.83
N GLU A 102 24.31 -12.70 -2.30
CA GLU A 102 25.29 -13.45 -1.50
C GLU A 102 24.66 -14.00 -0.21
N LEU A 103 23.87 -13.18 0.49
CA LEU A 103 23.13 -13.62 1.69
C LEU A 103 22.17 -14.78 1.38
N CYS A 104 21.51 -14.72 0.22
CA CYS A 104 20.61 -15.77 -0.22
C CYS A 104 21.36 -17.04 -0.62
N GLU A 105 22.54 -16.93 -1.22
CA GLU A 105 23.41 -18.07 -1.52
C GLU A 105 23.90 -18.75 -0.23
N MET A 106 24.39 -17.98 0.74
CA MET A 106 24.81 -18.48 2.07
C MET A 106 23.68 -19.22 2.80
N LYS A 107 22.45 -18.72 2.70
CA LYS A 107 21.27 -19.35 3.30
C LYS A 107 20.58 -20.37 2.39
N ASN A 108 21.09 -20.60 1.18
CA ASN A 108 20.52 -21.45 0.15
C ASN A 108 19.02 -21.16 -0.07
N CYS A 109 18.72 -19.90 -0.41
CA CYS A 109 17.40 -19.36 -0.71
C CYS A 109 17.30 -18.99 -2.20
N ASN A 110 16.22 -19.42 -2.85
CA ASN A 110 16.02 -19.19 -4.29
C ASN A 110 15.28 -17.87 -4.57
N LYS A 111 14.68 -17.30 -3.51
CA LYS A 111 13.78 -16.15 -3.55
C LYS A 111 14.07 -15.24 -2.37
N SER A 112 13.79 -13.96 -2.53
CA SER A 112 13.93 -12.99 -1.45
C SER A 112 12.79 -12.00 -1.41
N LEU A 113 12.38 -11.66 -0.18
CA LEU A 113 11.52 -10.57 0.18
C LEU A 113 12.30 -9.60 1.08
N PHE A 114 12.60 -8.42 0.53
CA PHE A 114 13.38 -7.40 1.20
C PHE A 114 12.54 -6.15 1.48
N PHE A 115 12.35 -5.85 2.77
CA PHE A 115 11.60 -4.69 3.25
C PHE A 115 12.50 -3.48 3.41
N GLU A 116 12.31 -2.45 2.59
CA GLU A 116 13.05 -1.20 2.62
C GLU A 116 12.18 -0.10 3.27
N GLY A 117 12.42 0.18 4.56
CA GLY A 117 11.75 1.26 5.28
C GLY A 117 12.43 2.61 5.08
N ARG A 118 11.73 3.58 4.46
CA ARG A 118 12.22 4.95 4.25
C ARG A 118 11.48 5.95 5.13
N LYS A 119 12.23 6.90 5.69
CA LYS A 119 11.74 7.97 6.58
C LYS A 119 10.86 7.50 7.75
N LYS A 120 10.91 6.20 8.11
CA LYS A 120 10.03 5.56 9.10
C LYS A 120 8.53 5.75 8.80
N LEU A 121 8.17 5.96 7.53
CA LEU A 121 6.79 6.25 7.10
C LEU A 121 6.42 5.42 5.88
N ASP A 122 7.33 5.33 4.91
CA ASP A 122 7.06 4.67 3.64
C ASP A 122 7.74 3.29 3.64
N LEU A 123 6.99 2.26 3.25
CA LEU A 123 7.46 0.89 3.16
C LEU A 123 7.57 0.47 1.69
N TYR A 124 8.77 0.12 1.26
CA TYR A 124 8.99 -0.49 -0.03
C TYR A 124 9.28 -1.98 0.16
N LEU A 125 8.80 -2.79 -0.76
CA LEU A 125 9.10 -4.21 -0.80
C LEU A 125 9.77 -4.54 -2.13
N TRP A 126 10.88 -5.25 -2.04
CA TRP A 126 11.51 -5.89 -3.18
C TRP A 126 11.23 -7.38 -3.13
N MET A 127 10.79 -7.93 -4.26
CA MET A 127 10.65 -9.36 -4.47
C MET A 127 11.57 -9.76 -5.61
N SER A 128 12.39 -10.78 -5.40
CA SER A 128 13.35 -11.21 -6.42
C SER A 128 13.49 -12.73 -6.48
N ASN A 129 13.74 -13.20 -7.69
CA ASN A 129 14.31 -14.50 -7.98
C ASN A 129 15.85 -14.41 -8.00
N ILE A 130 16.52 -15.21 -7.19
CA ILE A 130 17.99 -15.20 -7.08
C ILE A 130 18.56 -16.42 -7.81
N PRO A 131 19.70 -16.29 -8.51
CA PRO A 131 20.51 -15.07 -8.71
C PRO A 131 20.14 -14.26 -9.98
N HIS A 132 19.41 -14.86 -10.91
CA HIS A 132 19.25 -14.31 -12.27
C HIS A 132 18.16 -13.23 -12.42
N GLY A 133 17.25 -13.06 -11.45
CA GLY A 133 16.05 -12.23 -11.59
C GLY A 133 14.85 -13.02 -12.11
N PRO A 134 13.68 -12.39 -12.32
CA PRO A 134 13.40 -10.95 -12.28
C PRO A 134 13.26 -10.39 -10.85
N SER A 135 13.31 -9.06 -10.73
CA SER A 135 13.03 -8.33 -9.50
C SER A 135 11.89 -7.34 -9.68
N ALA A 136 10.95 -7.31 -8.74
CA ALA A 136 9.88 -6.33 -8.72
C ALA A 136 9.95 -5.48 -7.45
N LYS A 137 9.85 -4.16 -7.65
CA LYS A 137 9.78 -3.19 -6.56
C LYS A 137 8.36 -2.69 -6.40
N PHE A 138 7.86 -2.73 -5.16
CA PHE A 138 6.54 -2.27 -4.79
C PHE A 138 6.63 -1.21 -3.70
N LEU A 139 5.68 -0.27 -3.72
CA LEU A 139 5.30 0.49 -2.55
C LEU A 139 4.18 -0.29 -1.84
N VAL A 140 4.35 -0.55 -0.56
CA VAL A 140 3.33 -1.23 0.24
C VAL A 140 2.48 -0.16 0.94
N GLU A 141 1.18 -0.17 0.63
CA GLU A 141 0.20 0.77 1.17
C GLU A 141 -0.85 0.05 2.02
N ASN A 142 -1.53 0.79 2.90
CA ASN A 142 -2.65 0.31 3.72
C ASN A 142 -2.38 -1.02 4.45
N VAL A 143 -1.24 -1.10 5.15
CA VAL A 143 -0.85 -2.26 5.93
C VAL A 143 -1.72 -2.41 7.17
N SER A 144 -2.38 -3.55 7.25
CA SER A 144 -3.08 -4.08 8.42
C SER A 144 -2.48 -5.43 8.81
N THR A 145 -2.04 -5.56 10.05
CA THR A 145 -1.35 -6.75 10.57
C THR A 145 -2.34 -7.79 11.11
N MET A 146 -1.91 -9.04 11.30
CA MET A 146 -2.75 -10.11 11.87
C MET A 146 -3.23 -9.80 13.30
N GLN A 147 -2.51 -8.95 14.04
CA GLN A 147 -2.83 -8.61 15.42
C GLN A 147 -3.92 -7.52 15.56
N GLU A 148 -4.50 -7.05 14.45
CA GLU A 148 -5.56 -6.06 14.48
C GLU A 148 -6.92 -6.67 14.81
N LEU A 149 -7.71 -6.01 15.66
CA LEU A 149 -8.93 -6.53 16.27
C LEU A 149 -10.02 -6.98 15.28
N ARG A 150 -9.99 -6.49 14.04
CA ARG A 150 -11.04 -6.75 13.04
C ARG A 150 -10.85 -8.07 12.29
N MET A 151 -9.74 -8.78 12.51
CA MET A 151 -9.44 -10.05 11.85
C MET A 151 -9.85 -11.20 12.78
N THR A 152 -10.95 -11.88 12.45
CA THR A 152 -11.53 -12.94 13.28
C THR A 152 -11.11 -14.35 12.86
N GLY A 153 -10.50 -14.49 11.68
CA GLY A 153 -10.05 -15.77 11.15
C GLY A 153 -8.76 -16.27 11.80
N ASN A 154 -8.60 -17.58 11.84
CA ASN A 154 -7.38 -18.26 12.26
C ASN A 154 -6.97 -19.29 11.18
N CYS A 155 -5.72 -19.72 11.11
CA CYS A 155 -5.36 -20.83 10.23
C CYS A 155 -4.24 -21.67 10.80
N LEU A 156 -4.17 -22.93 10.38
CA LEU A 156 -3.05 -23.81 10.69
C LEU A 156 -1.74 -23.20 10.17
N LYS A 157 -0.78 -23.02 11.08
CA LYS A 157 0.56 -22.54 10.74
C LYS A 157 1.26 -23.56 9.83
N GLY A 158 1.68 -23.09 8.65
CA GLY A 158 2.33 -23.93 7.66
C GLY A 158 1.37 -24.77 6.79
N SER A 159 0.05 -24.56 6.89
CA SER A 159 -0.88 -25.08 5.88
C SER A 159 -0.56 -24.52 4.49
N ARG A 160 -0.87 -25.27 3.46
CA ARG A 160 -0.64 -24.84 2.07
C ARG A 160 -1.79 -23.92 1.65
N PRO A 161 -1.52 -22.65 1.30
CA PRO A 161 -2.58 -21.74 0.88
C PRO A 161 -3.03 -22.06 -0.55
N LEU A 162 -4.31 -21.88 -0.82
CA LEU A 162 -4.78 -21.68 -2.20
C LEU A 162 -4.45 -20.25 -2.63
N LEU A 163 -3.90 -20.08 -3.82
CA LEU A 163 -3.66 -18.77 -4.40
C LEU A 163 -4.76 -18.49 -5.41
N SER A 164 -5.54 -17.45 -5.16
CA SER A 164 -6.58 -16.96 -6.05
C SER A 164 -6.10 -15.67 -6.69
N PHE A 165 -6.14 -15.63 -8.02
CA PHE A 165 -5.74 -14.47 -8.82
C PHE A 165 -6.93 -13.98 -9.62
N ASP A 166 -7.07 -12.66 -9.71
CA ASP A 166 -8.00 -12.00 -10.60
C ASP A 166 -7.62 -12.21 -12.08
N GLU A 167 -8.62 -12.18 -12.97
CA GLU A 167 -8.44 -12.35 -14.43
C GLU A 167 -7.55 -11.26 -15.03
N SER A 168 -7.51 -10.08 -14.40
CA SER A 168 -6.64 -8.97 -14.77
C SER A 168 -5.16 -9.36 -14.86
N PHE A 169 -4.72 -10.39 -14.13
CA PHE A 169 -3.35 -10.88 -14.18
C PHE A 169 -2.98 -11.59 -15.49
N GLU A 170 -3.96 -12.02 -16.27
CA GLU A 170 -3.72 -12.68 -17.57
C GLU A 170 -3.80 -11.70 -18.74
N LYS A 171 -4.48 -10.58 -18.56
CA LYS A 171 -4.70 -9.57 -19.62
C LYS A 171 -3.44 -8.77 -19.94
N GLU A 172 -2.68 -8.36 -18.92
CA GLU A 172 -1.49 -7.52 -19.12
C GLU A 172 -0.19 -8.30 -18.83
N PRO A 173 0.85 -8.13 -19.67
CA PRO A 173 2.07 -8.96 -19.59
C PRO A 173 2.85 -8.71 -18.29
N HIS A 174 2.85 -7.47 -17.79
CA HIS A 174 3.55 -7.14 -16.56
C HIS A 174 2.88 -7.79 -15.35
N TYR A 175 1.53 -7.89 -15.32
CA TYR A 175 0.84 -8.63 -14.29
C TYR A 175 1.06 -10.14 -14.41
N SER A 176 1.16 -10.70 -15.62
CA SER A 176 1.49 -12.12 -15.81
C SER A 176 2.84 -12.50 -15.19
N VAL A 177 3.87 -11.66 -15.38
CA VAL A 177 5.18 -11.83 -14.73
C VAL A 177 5.06 -11.74 -13.21
N LEU A 178 4.24 -10.82 -12.70
CA LEU A 178 3.99 -10.70 -11.26
C LEU A 178 3.21 -11.88 -10.68
N LYS A 179 2.24 -12.44 -11.42
CA LYS A 179 1.49 -13.65 -11.05
C LYS A 179 2.45 -14.81 -10.83
N GLU A 180 3.34 -15.07 -11.78
CA GLU A 180 4.37 -16.11 -11.67
C GLU A 180 5.31 -15.87 -10.47
N LEU A 181 5.74 -14.62 -10.26
CA LEU A 181 6.57 -14.27 -9.11
C LEU A 181 5.84 -14.52 -7.78
N PHE A 182 4.55 -14.18 -7.68
CA PHE A 182 3.74 -14.40 -6.49
C PHE A 182 3.46 -15.89 -6.24
N ILE A 183 3.21 -16.68 -7.28
CA ILE A 183 3.05 -18.13 -7.17
C ILE A 183 4.32 -18.74 -6.55
N GLN A 184 5.50 -18.33 -7.00
CA GLN A 184 6.77 -18.88 -6.52
C GLN A 184 7.15 -18.40 -5.10
N VAL A 185 6.69 -17.22 -4.68
CA VAL A 185 7.01 -16.65 -3.36
C VAL A 185 6.01 -17.14 -2.30
N PHE A 186 4.71 -16.95 -2.56
CA PHE A 186 3.65 -17.25 -1.59
C PHE A 186 3.17 -18.70 -1.66
N GLY A 187 3.43 -19.39 -2.76
CA GLY A 187 3.16 -20.82 -2.90
C GLY A 187 4.03 -21.64 -1.95
N VAL A 188 3.40 -22.51 -1.17
CA VAL A 188 4.12 -23.42 -0.27
C VAL A 188 4.41 -24.73 -1.01
N PRO A 189 5.69 -25.14 -1.15
CA PRO A 189 6.03 -26.39 -1.80
C PRO A 189 5.33 -27.61 -1.20
N TYR A 190 4.96 -28.54 -2.06
CA TYR A 190 4.38 -29.80 -1.63
C TYR A 190 5.42 -30.63 -0.86
N HIS A 191 5.00 -31.19 0.28
CA HIS A 191 5.86 -31.94 1.20
C HIS A 191 7.06 -31.14 1.75
N HIS A 192 6.90 -29.83 1.96
CA HIS A 192 7.89 -29.08 2.73
C HIS A 192 7.96 -29.65 4.17
N PRO A 193 9.13 -29.77 4.82
CA PRO A 193 9.24 -30.38 6.14
C PRO A 193 8.37 -29.75 7.24
N LYS A 194 8.04 -28.46 7.08
CA LYS A 194 7.16 -27.70 7.98
C LYS A 194 5.72 -27.52 7.45
N SER A 195 5.40 -28.06 6.26
CA SER A 195 4.05 -27.91 5.71
C SER A 195 3.09 -28.90 6.33
N GLN A 196 1.89 -28.43 6.66
CA GLN A 196 0.78 -29.29 7.05
C GLN A 196 0.03 -29.80 5.81
N PRO A 197 -0.59 -30.99 5.86
CA PRO A 197 -1.26 -31.59 4.71
C PRO A 197 -2.58 -30.88 4.34
N PHE A 198 -3.27 -30.29 5.31
CA PHE A 198 -4.58 -29.66 5.11
C PHE A 198 -4.48 -28.28 4.47
N VAL A 199 -5.53 -27.95 3.70
CA VAL A 199 -5.73 -26.65 3.07
C VAL A 199 -6.84 -25.93 3.85
N ASP A 200 -6.46 -24.91 4.61
CA ASP A 200 -7.33 -24.20 5.56
C ASP A 200 -7.49 -22.72 5.19
N ARG A 201 -6.76 -22.25 4.19
CA ARG A 201 -6.65 -20.82 3.89
C ARG A 201 -6.46 -20.51 2.42
N VAL A 202 -6.90 -19.32 2.05
CA VAL A 202 -6.80 -18.76 0.70
C VAL A 202 -6.09 -17.41 0.78
N ILE A 203 -5.13 -17.19 -0.10
CA ILE A 203 -4.53 -15.89 -0.37
C ILE A 203 -5.09 -15.40 -1.69
N THR A 204 -5.70 -14.23 -1.67
CA THR A 204 -6.32 -13.61 -2.84
C THR A 204 -5.51 -12.40 -3.29
N PHE A 205 -5.30 -12.29 -4.59
CA PHE A 205 -4.69 -11.15 -5.26
C PHE A 205 -5.71 -10.55 -6.23
N SER A 206 -6.21 -9.36 -5.90
CA SER A 206 -7.18 -8.64 -6.74
C SER A 206 -6.58 -7.37 -7.29
N VAL A 207 -6.76 -7.08 -8.57
CA VAL A 207 -6.29 -5.82 -9.16
C VAL A 207 -7.43 -4.80 -9.14
N LEU A 208 -7.19 -3.65 -8.53
CA LEU A 208 -8.13 -2.52 -8.53
C LEU A 208 -7.31 -1.23 -8.59
N ASP A 209 -7.67 -0.33 -9.51
CA ASP A 209 -6.96 0.94 -9.75
C ASP A 209 -5.45 0.78 -9.94
N ASN A 210 -5.04 -0.22 -10.73
CA ASN A 210 -3.65 -0.60 -11.01
C ASN A 210 -2.82 -0.95 -9.75
N ARG A 211 -3.51 -1.28 -8.66
CA ARG A 211 -2.95 -1.71 -7.39
C ARG A 211 -3.40 -3.13 -7.11
N ILE A 212 -2.50 -3.92 -6.55
CA ILE A 212 -2.78 -5.32 -6.23
C ILE A 212 -3.10 -5.41 -4.74
N TRP A 213 -4.31 -5.86 -4.44
CA TRP A 213 -4.80 -6.04 -3.09
C TRP A 213 -4.43 -7.44 -2.62
N PHE A 214 -3.70 -7.53 -1.52
CA PHE A 214 -3.41 -8.79 -0.84
C PHE A 214 -4.41 -8.98 0.30
N ARG A 215 -5.14 -10.09 0.26
CA ARG A 215 -5.99 -10.51 1.38
C ARG A 215 -5.82 -11.99 1.68
N HIS A 216 -5.94 -12.32 2.96
CA HIS A 216 -5.70 -13.66 3.48
C HIS A 216 -6.91 -14.11 4.31
N TYR A 217 -7.51 -15.21 3.87
CA TYR A 217 -8.77 -15.73 4.37
C TYR A 217 -8.62 -17.16 4.89
N GLN A 218 -9.36 -17.48 5.95
CA GLN A 218 -9.62 -18.82 6.44
C GLN A 218 -10.82 -19.42 5.71
N ILE A 219 -10.75 -20.71 5.41
CA ILE A 219 -11.89 -21.50 4.95
C ILE A 219 -12.61 -22.03 6.19
N LEU A 220 -13.82 -21.54 6.49
CA LEU A 220 -14.55 -21.92 7.71
C LEU A 220 -15.29 -23.25 7.56
N LYS A 221 -15.98 -23.42 6.43
CA LYS A 221 -16.84 -24.56 6.13
C LYS A 221 -16.67 -24.96 4.68
N GLU A 222 -17.06 -26.19 4.35
CA GLU A 222 -17.09 -26.70 2.98
C GLU A 222 -18.05 -25.90 2.07
N ASP A 223 -19.03 -25.20 2.66
CA ASP A 223 -19.95 -24.26 1.98
C ASP A 223 -19.28 -23.03 1.36
N GLY A 224 -17.96 -22.86 1.52
CA GLY A 224 -17.20 -21.75 0.94
C GLY A 224 -17.23 -20.45 1.75
N ALA A 225 -17.71 -20.47 2.99
CA ALA A 225 -17.65 -19.32 3.89
C ALA A 225 -16.20 -18.96 4.26
N LEU A 226 -15.83 -17.70 4.06
CA LEU A 226 -14.48 -17.19 4.30
C LEU A 226 -14.44 -16.20 5.48
N ALA A 227 -13.47 -16.34 6.38
CA ALA A 227 -13.18 -15.36 7.42
C ALA A 227 -11.81 -14.70 7.20
N GLU A 228 -11.70 -13.39 7.43
CA GLU A 228 -10.43 -12.68 7.22
C GLU A 228 -9.45 -12.92 8.38
N ILE A 229 -8.22 -13.37 8.07
CA ILE A 229 -7.14 -13.62 9.04
C ILE A 229 -6.15 -12.45 9.06
N GLY A 230 -5.82 -11.94 7.87
CA GLY A 230 -4.74 -10.97 7.66
C GLY A 230 -3.36 -11.63 7.50
N PRO A 231 -2.30 -10.88 7.18
CA PRO A 231 -2.27 -9.44 7.01
C PRO A 231 -2.99 -8.98 5.73
N ARG A 232 -3.44 -7.73 5.74
CA ARG A 232 -4.03 -7.04 4.59
C ARG A 232 -3.13 -5.89 4.18
N PHE A 233 -2.86 -5.77 2.90
CA PHE A 233 -2.05 -4.67 2.38
C PHE A 233 -2.22 -4.56 0.87
N ILE A 234 -1.73 -3.46 0.31
CA ILE A 234 -1.84 -3.17 -1.11
C ILE A 234 -0.42 -3.06 -1.67
N PHE A 235 -0.14 -3.79 -2.74
CA PHE A 235 1.04 -3.57 -3.56
C PHE A 235 0.73 -2.54 -4.64
N ASN A 236 1.47 -1.45 -4.60
CA ASN A 236 1.52 -0.49 -5.68
C ASN A 236 2.82 -0.74 -6.48
N PRO A 237 2.76 -1.39 -7.65
CA PRO A 237 3.95 -1.76 -8.42
C PRO A 237 4.67 -0.51 -8.92
N ILE A 238 5.99 -0.46 -8.75
CA ILE A 238 6.82 0.69 -9.16
C ILE A 238 7.55 0.35 -10.45
N LYS A 239 8.43 -0.65 -10.39
CA LYS A 239 9.33 -1.03 -11.48
C LYS A 239 9.59 -2.53 -11.43
N ILE A 240 9.76 -3.13 -12.60
CA ILE A 240 10.22 -4.50 -12.79
C ILE A 240 11.57 -4.46 -13.47
N PHE A 241 12.52 -5.23 -12.94
CA PHE A 241 13.89 -5.35 -13.41
C PHE A 241 14.16 -6.76 -13.92
N SER A 242 15.02 -6.88 -14.92
CA SER A 242 15.42 -8.16 -15.49
C SER A 242 16.29 -8.99 -14.55
N GLY A 243 17.18 -8.34 -13.79
CA GLY A 243 18.11 -9.00 -12.88
C GLY A 243 17.61 -9.07 -11.44
N SER A 244 18.37 -9.77 -10.59
CA SER A 244 18.14 -9.75 -9.14
C SER A 244 18.70 -8.48 -8.51
N PHE A 245 17.83 -7.65 -7.92
CA PHE A 245 18.14 -6.37 -7.28
C PHE A 245 18.93 -5.38 -8.16
N GLY A 246 18.76 -5.49 -9.48
CA GLY A 246 19.46 -4.69 -10.48
C GLY A 246 19.11 -5.12 -11.90
N GLY A 247 19.90 -4.71 -12.88
CA GLY A 247 19.66 -4.98 -14.29
C GLY A 247 18.76 -3.94 -14.96
N ALA A 248 18.45 -4.19 -16.23
CA ALA A 248 17.63 -3.30 -17.04
C ALA A 248 16.18 -3.26 -16.51
N THR A 249 15.57 -2.08 -16.53
CA THR A 249 14.15 -1.92 -16.21
C THR A 249 13.32 -2.43 -17.38
N ILE A 250 12.58 -3.52 -17.17
CA ILE A 250 11.69 -4.11 -18.17
C ILE A 250 10.40 -3.30 -18.25
N TRP A 251 9.91 -2.84 -17.09
CA TRP A 251 8.65 -2.11 -16.99
C TRP A 251 8.71 -1.07 -15.88
N ASP A 252 8.11 0.10 -16.12
CA ASP A 252 7.98 1.22 -15.20
C ASP A 252 6.52 1.64 -15.13
N ASN A 253 5.99 1.82 -13.91
CA ASN A 253 4.60 2.19 -13.73
C ASN A 253 4.40 3.70 -14.00
N PRO A 254 3.67 4.11 -15.05
CA PRO A 254 3.43 5.52 -15.35
C PRO A 254 2.53 6.21 -14.30
N HIS A 255 1.68 5.45 -13.61
CA HIS A 255 0.74 5.98 -12.61
C HIS A 255 1.35 6.09 -11.22
N TYR A 256 2.55 5.54 -11.00
CA TYR A 256 3.17 5.54 -9.70
C TYR A 256 3.70 6.93 -9.33
N VAL A 257 3.21 7.47 -8.21
CA VAL A 257 3.72 8.70 -7.61
C VAL A 257 4.37 8.39 -6.27
N THR A 258 5.62 8.82 -6.09
CA THR A 258 6.30 8.62 -4.80
C THR A 258 5.58 9.36 -3.66
N PRO A 259 5.49 8.76 -2.45
CA PRO A 259 4.86 9.40 -1.29
C PRO A 259 5.49 10.74 -0.89
N SER A 260 6.78 10.94 -1.21
CA SER A 260 7.45 12.23 -1.01
C SER A 260 6.94 13.32 -1.94
N VAL A 261 6.72 13.00 -3.22
CA VAL A 261 6.14 13.93 -4.20
C VAL A 261 4.68 14.21 -3.87
N TRP A 262 3.91 13.18 -3.49
CA TRP A 262 2.52 13.36 -3.04
C TRP A 262 2.41 14.33 -1.86
N ARG A 263 3.21 14.11 -0.79
CA ARG A 263 3.27 15.01 0.35
C ARG A 263 3.73 16.42 -0.03
N ARG A 264 4.67 16.55 -0.96
CA ARG A 264 5.10 17.87 -1.46
C ARG A 264 3.96 18.60 -2.17
N LYS A 265 3.21 17.93 -3.04
CA LYS A 265 2.03 18.51 -3.72
C LYS A 265 0.96 18.95 -2.71
N MET A 266 0.69 18.13 -1.70
CA MET A 266 -0.25 18.47 -0.61
C MET A 266 0.23 19.69 0.20
N ALA A 267 1.52 19.75 0.54
CA ALA A 267 2.09 20.89 1.24
C ALA A 267 2.10 22.17 0.39
N GLU A 268 2.32 22.06 -0.92
CA GLU A 268 2.27 23.16 -1.88
C GLU A 268 0.84 23.71 -2.00
N ALA A 269 -0.16 22.84 -2.16
CA ALA A 269 -1.57 23.21 -2.17
C ALA A 269 -2.03 23.85 -0.84
N ALA A 270 -1.47 23.41 0.29
CA ALA A 270 -1.73 24.05 1.59
C ALA A 270 -1.00 25.41 1.73
N GLY A 271 0.18 25.55 1.14
CA GLY A 271 1.02 26.74 1.21
C GLY A 271 0.56 27.90 0.32
N THR A 272 -0.18 27.63 -0.75
CA THR A 272 -0.72 28.67 -1.65
C THR A 272 -1.84 29.50 -1.04
N LYS A 273 -2.43 29.09 0.10
CA LYS A 273 -3.53 29.81 0.78
C LYS A 273 -3.25 31.30 1.00
N TYR A 274 -2.03 31.65 1.43
CA TYR A 274 -1.66 33.06 1.66
C TYR A 274 -1.55 33.86 0.34
N ILE A 275 -0.94 33.26 -0.68
CA ILE A 275 -0.80 33.87 -2.01
C ILE A 275 -2.18 34.06 -2.64
N ASN A 276 -3.04 33.05 -2.56
CA ASN A 276 -4.41 33.10 -3.06
C ASN A 276 -5.22 34.20 -2.35
N ARG A 277 -5.08 34.35 -1.02
CA ARG A 277 -5.74 35.44 -0.28
C ARG A 277 -5.27 36.83 -0.74
N LYS A 278 -3.96 37.00 -0.97
CA LYS A 278 -3.40 38.26 -1.48
C LYS A 278 -3.87 38.54 -2.91
N GLN A 279 -3.89 37.53 -3.77
CA GLN A 279 -4.39 37.63 -5.15
C GLN A 279 -5.89 37.93 -5.18
N GLN A 280 -6.70 37.28 -4.35
CA GLN A 280 -8.13 37.57 -4.22
C GLN A 280 -8.36 39.01 -3.76
N LYS A 281 -7.58 39.50 -2.77
CA LYS A 281 -7.66 40.90 -2.33
C LYS A 281 -7.28 41.86 -3.44
N PHE A 282 -6.24 41.56 -4.21
CA PHE A 282 -5.83 42.37 -5.36
C PHE A 282 -6.92 42.37 -6.44
N ASN A 283 -7.39 41.19 -6.85
CA ASN A 283 -8.44 41.04 -7.84
C ASN A 283 -9.71 41.77 -7.43
N TYR A 284 -10.12 41.68 -6.15
CA TYR A 284 -11.26 42.43 -5.62
C TYR A 284 -11.04 43.94 -5.75
N LEU A 285 -9.87 44.46 -5.37
CA LEU A 285 -9.56 45.88 -5.50
C LEU A 285 -9.55 46.34 -6.96
N THR A 286 -9.08 45.51 -7.89
CA THR A 286 -9.05 45.80 -9.32
C THR A 286 -10.43 45.68 -9.97
N SER A 287 -11.22 44.69 -9.59
CA SER A 287 -12.57 44.45 -10.14
C SER A 287 -13.62 45.31 -9.47
N ARG A 288 -13.31 45.97 -8.36
CA ARG A 288 -14.24 46.86 -7.67
C ARG A 288 -14.56 48.03 -8.61
N PRO A 289 -15.82 48.19 -9.05
CA PRO A 289 -16.18 49.31 -9.89
C PRO A 289 -15.96 50.61 -9.10
N LYS A 290 -15.46 51.64 -9.78
CA LYS A 290 -15.20 52.96 -9.16
C LYS A 290 -16.51 53.61 -8.70
N THR A 291 -17.57 53.41 -9.47
CA THR A 291 -18.92 53.87 -9.21
C THR A 291 -19.79 52.67 -8.86
N SER A 292 -20.63 52.81 -7.84
CA SER A 292 -21.57 51.76 -7.42
C SER A 292 -22.79 51.67 -8.35
N TYR A 293 -23.23 52.81 -8.86
CA TYR A 293 -24.30 52.95 -9.83
C TYR A 293 -23.81 53.83 -10.99
N PRO A 294 -24.29 53.61 -12.22
CA PRO A 294 -24.07 54.56 -13.31
C PRO A 294 -24.72 55.90 -12.91
N SER A 295 -23.95 56.99 -12.97
CA SER A 295 -24.47 58.33 -12.69
C SER A 295 -25.56 58.67 -13.68
N ILE A 296 -26.63 59.28 -13.17
CA ILE A 296 -27.67 59.85 -14.02
C ILE A 296 -27.12 61.18 -14.54
N PRO A 297 -27.41 61.62 -15.79
CA PRO A 297 -26.91 62.90 -16.31
C PRO A 297 -27.23 64.14 -15.44
N ALA A 298 -28.18 64.06 -14.51
CA ALA A 298 -28.50 65.13 -13.56
C ALA A 298 -27.59 65.14 -12.31
N ASP A 299 -26.88 64.06 -12.01
CA ASP A 299 -25.97 63.97 -10.85
C ASP A 299 -24.70 64.82 -11.07
N ASP A 300 -24.32 65.05 -12.33
CA ASP A 300 -23.21 65.94 -12.73
C ASP A 300 -23.44 67.39 -12.27
N ILE A 301 -24.67 67.79 -11.92
CA ILE A 301 -24.98 69.12 -11.38
C ILE A 301 -24.38 69.29 -9.98
N PHE A 302 -24.24 68.21 -9.21
CA PHE A 302 -23.84 68.24 -7.81
C PHE A 302 -22.38 67.79 -7.57
N GLU A 303 -21.66 67.33 -8.60
CA GLU A 303 -20.23 67.01 -8.49
C GLU A 303 -19.35 68.27 -8.62
N GLY A 304 -18.49 68.56 -7.64
CA GLY A 304 -17.60 69.73 -7.64
C GLY A 304 -18.03 70.85 -6.69
N ASP A 305 -17.42 72.03 -6.79
CA ASP A 305 -17.75 73.15 -5.91
C ASP A 305 -19.01 73.88 -6.43
N ALA A 306 -20.08 73.87 -5.63
CA ALA A 306 -21.40 74.34 -6.05
C ALA A 306 -21.42 75.82 -6.46
N LEU A 307 -20.54 76.61 -5.84
CA LEU A 307 -20.40 78.04 -6.10
C LEU A 307 -19.76 78.35 -7.45
N GLU A 308 -18.76 77.57 -7.87
CA GLU A 308 -18.11 77.74 -9.18
C GLU A 308 -19.06 77.43 -10.33
N LYS A 309 -19.86 76.37 -10.20
CA LYS A 309 -20.88 76.02 -11.21
C LYS A 309 -22.03 77.03 -11.25
N ALA A 310 -22.49 77.49 -10.08
CA ALA A 310 -23.52 78.52 -10.02
C ALA A 310 -23.04 79.81 -10.70
N ALA A 311 -21.81 80.25 -10.41
CA ALA A 311 -21.16 81.40 -11.03
C ALA A 311 -21.01 81.25 -12.57
N ALA A 312 -20.66 80.05 -13.04
CA ALA A 312 -20.58 79.76 -14.48
C ALA A 312 -21.95 79.81 -15.20
N ILE A 313 -23.04 79.46 -14.49
CA ILE A 313 -24.40 79.50 -15.04
C ILE A 313 -24.96 80.93 -15.02
N THR A 314 -24.71 81.70 -13.95
CA THR A 314 -25.24 83.06 -13.77
C THR A 314 -24.38 84.15 -14.41
N GLY A 315 -23.13 83.83 -14.79
CA GLY A 315 -22.18 84.79 -15.36
C GLY A 315 -21.67 85.82 -14.36
N GLN A 316 -21.86 85.59 -13.06
CA GLN A 316 -21.38 86.47 -11.98
C GLN A 316 -20.01 86.01 -11.48
N GLU A 317 -19.09 86.96 -11.29
CA GLU A 317 -17.78 86.65 -10.71
C GLU A 317 -17.89 86.28 -9.22
N LEU A 318 -17.16 85.24 -8.82
CA LEU A 318 -17.09 84.80 -7.43
C LEU A 318 -16.47 85.88 -6.52
N PRO A 319 -16.99 86.07 -5.29
CA PRO A 319 -16.39 86.97 -4.31
C PRO A 319 -14.89 86.67 -4.09
N GLU A 320 -14.04 87.69 -3.98
CA GLU A 320 -12.57 87.54 -3.86
C GLU A 320 -12.14 86.69 -2.64
N GLU A 321 -12.98 86.64 -1.60
CA GLU A 321 -12.78 85.79 -0.41
C GLU A 321 -12.80 84.29 -0.70
N TYR A 322 -13.42 83.84 -1.80
CA TYR A 322 -13.45 82.42 -2.19
C TYR A 322 -12.17 81.98 -2.90
N LYS A 323 -11.49 82.90 -3.62
CA LYS A 323 -10.25 82.64 -4.36
C LYS A 323 -9.05 82.35 -3.44
N THR A 324 -9.12 82.74 -2.16
CA THR A 324 -8.01 82.62 -1.19
C THR A 324 -8.02 81.32 -0.37
N LYS A 325 -9.11 80.55 -0.38
CA LYS A 325 -9.22 79.27 0.33
C LYS A 325 -9.09 78.08 -0.62
N GLN A 326 -7.88 77.83 -1.12
CA GLN A 326 -7.63 76.56 -1.84
C GLN A 326 -7.68 75.38 -0.86
N PRO A 327 -8.40 74.29 -1.16
CA PRO A 327 -8.36 73.08 -0.36
C PRO A 327 -6.99 72.41 -0.51
N GLU A 328 -6.33 72.11 0.60
CA GLU A 328 -5.08 71.37 0.62
C GLU A 328 -5.25 70.02 -0.10
N ALA A 329 -4.47 69.80 -1.16
CA ALA A 329 -4.54 68.59 -1.98
C ALA A 329 -4.31 67.34 -1.13
N ILE A 330 -5.34 66.49 -1.01
CA ILE A 330 -5.24 65.17 -0.37
C ILE A 330 -4.24 64.33 -1.18
N LYS A 331 -3.03 64.14 -0.63
CA LYS A 331 -1.96 63.34 -1.23
C LYS A 331 -2.47 61.92 -1.51
N ALA A 332 -2.63 61.58 -2.79
CA ALA A 332 -2.92 60.22 -3.22
C ALA A 332 -1.80 59.26 -2.78
N ILE A 333 -2.08 58.42 -1.78
CA ILE A 333 -1.17 57.38 -1.32
C ILE A 333 -1.17 56.26 -2.37
N ALA A 334 -0.15 56.22 -3.23
CA ALA A 334 0.04 55.11 -4.16
C ALA A 334 0.33 53.80 -3.38
N PRO A 335 -0.36 52.68 -3.66
CA PRO A 335 -0.07 51.42 -3.00
C PRO A 335 1.21 50.80 -3.58
N VAL A 336 2.33 51.03 -2.90
CA VAL A 336 3.62 50.42 -3.21
C VAL A 336 3.57 48.92 -2.87
N LEU A 337 3.23 48.08 -3.85
CA LEU A 337 3.46 46.63 -3.79
C LEU A 337 4.94 46.33 -4.02
N LYS A 338 5.80 46.61 -3.02
CA LYS A 338 7.16 46.05 -2.98
C LYS A 338 7.07 44.59 -2.56
N ILE A 339 6.94 43.69 -3.54
CA ILE A 339 7.22 42.26 -3.33
C ILE A 339 8.73 42.13 -3.13
N GLY A 340 9.17 42.26 -1.88
CA GLY A 340 10.52 41.90 -1.50
C GLY A 340 10.73 40.42 -1.82
N LYS A 341 11.52 40.12 -2.86
CA LYS A 341 12.07 38.79 -3.07
C LYS A 341 12.88 38.45 -1.82
N LYS A 342 12.29 37.75 -0.85
CA LYS A 342 13.05 37.08 0.20
C LYS A 342 14.03 36.17 -0.52
N LYS A 343 15.32 36.55 -0.54
CA LYS A 343 16.41 35.66 -0.94
C LYS A 343 16.25 34.40 -0.10
N ARG A 344 15.75 33.32 -0.72
CA ARG A 344 15.81 31.99 -0.13
C ARG A 344 17.27 31.74 0.20
N GLY A 345 17.58 31.66 1.49
CA GLY A 345 18.91 31.34 1.99
C GLY A 345 19.30 29.92 1.60
N GLY A 346 19.65 29.71 0.33
CA GLY A 346 20.42 28.57 -0.09
C GLY A 346 21.86 28.81 0.37
N LYS A 347 22.32 28.05 1.35
CA LYS A 347 23.75 27.91 1.64
C LYS A 347 24.45 27.54 0.33
N LYS A 348 25.13 28.50 -0.31
CA LYS A 348 26.11 28.20 -1.36
C LYS A 348 27.23 27.43 -0.67
N PHE A 349 27.27 26.12 -0.87
CA PHE A 349 28.48 25.35 -0.61
C PHE A 349 29.60 25.96 -1.45
N LYS A 350 30.57 26.62 -0.80
CA LYS A 350 31.84 26.99 -1.43
C LYS A 350 32.52 25.68 -1.81
N LYS A 351 32.59 25.37 -3.11
CA LYS A 351 33.55 24.39 -3.63
C LYS A 351 34.95 24.95 -3.32
N SER A 352 35.62 24.41 -2.32
CA SER A 352 37.06 24.59 -2.16
C SER A 352 37.73 23.95 -3.38
N LYS A 353 38.43 24.76 -4.17
CA LYS A 353 39.38 24.26 -5.16
C LYS A 353 40.52 23.61 -4.37
N ALA A 354 40.56 22.28 -4.33
CA ALA A 354 41.76 21.57 -3.92
C ALA A 354 42.84 21.87 -4.96
N LYS A 355 43.88 22.59 -4.54
CA LYS A 355 45.12 22.71 -5.30
C LYS A 355 45.75 21.32 -5.38
N ALA A 356 45.89 20.80 -6.58
CA ALA A 356 46.81 19.71 -6.86
C ALA A 356 48.23 20.19 -6.51
N LYS A 357 48.81 19.63 -5.45
CA LYS A 357 50.25 19.66 -5.24
C LYS A 357 50.81 18.41 -5.91
N LYS A 358 51.59 18.64 -6.97
CA LYS A 358 52.62 17.73 -7.45
C LYS A 358 53.61 17.46 -6.31
N ALA A 359 53.82 16.20 -6.01
CA ALA A 359 55.10 15.58 -5.63
C ALA A 359 54.89 14.07 -5.76
#